data_AF-A0A1B2J7J2-F1
#
_entry.id   AF-A0A1B2J7J2-F1
#
_cell.length_a   1.000
_cell.length_b   1.000
_cell.length_c   1.000
_cell.angle_alpha   90.00
_cell.angle_beta   90.00
_cell.angle_gamma   90.00
#
_symmetry.space_group_name_H-M   'P 1'
#
loop_
_entity.id
_entity.type
_entity.pdbx_description
1 polymer ?
#
loop_
_entity_poly.entity_id
_entity_poly.type
_entity_poly.pdbx_seq_one_letter_code
_entity_poly.pdbx_strand_id
1 'polypeptide(L)'
;MFNYLFGGNNQLKKEAPKKAIVSLREHIALLNKKQQHLQNQMEEQDKLARGSITKNKTAAKTALKKKKTYEVQLVKILAQIDSLETQLTSIENANLNLETMKAMKQGAKAMKQIHGDFDVDKVDSTMDEIREQVELGEEISDAISRPLGTQEVDEDELEDELEELQQEELNNKLLETGSEPIKDPITHKMPDVSRLPQVWSKPENQVSQGKDEIEDEDEAALRALQEEMGMV
;
A
#
# COMPACT_ATOMS: atom_id res chain seq x y z
N MET A 1 54.46 -1.83 -25.65
CA MET A 1 54.34 -0.77 -24.62
C MET A 1 52.99 -0.12 -24.80
N PHE A 2 52.16 -0.12 -23.75
CA PHE A 2 51.14 0.86 -23.35
C PHE A 2 50.12 0.15 -22.46
N ASN A 3 50.58 -0.14 -21.23
CA ASN A 3 49.74 -0.54 -20.12
C ASN A 3 49.30 0.78 -19.45
N TYR A 4 48.20 1.37 -19.90
CA TYR A 4 47.73 2.66 -19.40
C TYR A 4 46.44 2.49 -18.59
N LEU A 5 46.58 2.74 -17.29
CA LEU A 5 45.56 3.30 -16.40
C LEU A 5 44.18 2.62 -16.39
N PHE A 6 44.05 1.58 -15.57
CA PHE A 6 42.76 1.29 -14.92
C PHE A 6 42.90 1.35 -13.38
N GLY A 7 43.44 2.46 -12.91
CA GLY A 7 43.47 2.87 -11.50
C GLY A 7 42.52 4.04 -11.25
N GLY A 8 41.25 3.91 -11.65
CA GLY A 8 40.25 4.98 -11.53
C GLY A 8 39.52 4.97 -10.19
N ASN A 9 39.99 5.80 -9.26
CA ASN A 9 39.28 6.45 -8.15
C ASN A 9 38.06 5.71 -7.54
N ASN A 10 38.31 4.95 -6.47
CA ASN A 10 37.26 4.41 -5.58
C ASN A 10 36.34 5.48 -4.97
N GLN A 11 36.76 6.76 -4.93
CA GLN A 11 35.91 7.87 -4.48
C GLN A 11 34.80 8.22 -5.48
N LEU A 12 35.07 8.18 -6.79
CA LEU A 12 34.05 8.43 -7.83
C LEU A 12 32.94 7.38 -7.81
N LYS A 13 33.27 6.13 -7.48
CA LYS A 13 32.28 5.05 -7.33
C LYS A 13 31.39 5.20 -6.09
N LYS A 14 31.91 5.80 -5.01
CA LYS A 14 31.16 6.05 -3.76
C LYS A 14 30.24 7.28 -3.84
N GLU A 15 30.63 8.29 -4.62
CA GLU A 15 29.86 9.51 -4.84
C GLU A 15 28.74 9.34 -5.90
N ALA A 16 28.88 8.36 -6.80
CA ALA A 16 27.95 8.15 -7.92
C ALA A 16 26.47 7.95 -7.53
N PRO A 17 26.10 7.15 -6.50
CA PRO A 17 24.71 6.94 -6.13
C PRO A 17 24.07 8.22 -5.56
N LYS A 18 24.79 8.93 -4.67
CA LYS A 18 24.31 10.17 -4.06
C LYS A 18 24.09 11.26 -5.11
N LYS A 19 25.04 11.41 -6.04
CA LYS A 19 24.92 12.36 -7.15
C LYS A 19 23.75 12.01 -8.08
N ALA A 20 23.53 10.73 -8.36
CA ALA A 20 22.39 10.28 -9.16
C ALA A 20 21.05 10.60 -8.48
N ILE A 21 20.93 10.34 -7.17
CA ILE A 21 19.74 10.68 -6.37
C ILE A 21 19.42 12.18 -6.45
N VAL A 22 20.43 13.03 -6.23
CA VAL A 22 20.24 14.50 -6.30
C VAL A 22 19.78 14.92 -7.70
N SER A 23 20.46 14.44 -8.74
CA SER A 23 20.12 14.77 -10.13
C SER A 23 18.70 14.29 -10.52
N LEU A 24 18.28 13.11 -10.07
CA LEU A 24 16.93 12.60 -10.31
C LEU A 24 15.88 13.49 -9.63
N ARG A 25 16.10 13.85 -8.36
CA ARG A 25 15.18 14.75 -7.61
C ARG A 25 15.07 16.13 -8.26
N GLU A 26 16.18 16.70 -8.71
CA GLU A 26 16.18 17.97 -9.45
C GLU A 26 15.38 17.86 -10.76
N HIS A 27 15.53 16.76 -11.49
CA HIS A 27 14.80 16.54 -12.74
C HIS A 27 13.29 16.34 -12.50
N ILE A 28 12.92 15.55 -11.48
CA ILE A 28 11.52 15.39 -11.05
C ILE A 28 10.92 16.75 -10.69
N ALA A 29 11.62 17.58 -9.92
CA ALA A 29 11.16 18.92 -9.57
C ALA A 29 10.94 19.82 -10.82
N LEU A 30 11.80 19.70 -11.83
CA LEU A 30 11.63 20.41 -13.09
C LEU A 30 10.41 19.91 -13.88
N LEU A 31 10.20 18.60 -13.94
CA LEU A 31 9.02 18.01 -14.59
C LEU A 31 7.72 18.41 -13.87
N ASN A 32 7.71 18.45 -12.54
CA ASN A 32 6.57 18.94 -11.76
C ASN A 32 6.24 20.41 -12.06
N LYS A 33 7.26 21.27 -12.20
CA LYS A 33 7.04 22.66 -12.65
C LYS A 33 6.45 22.72 -14.06
N LYS A 34 6.90 21.85 -14.97
CA LYS A 34 6.37 21.76 -16.33
C LYS A 34 4.94 21.22 -16.37
N GLN A 35 4.62 20.25 -15.51
CA GLN A 35 3.26 19.75 -15.30
C GLN A 35 2.32 20.89 -14.92
N GLN A 36 2.69 21.67 -13.88
CA GLN A 36 1.89 22.82 -13.43
C GLN A 36 1.73 23.87 -14.53
N HIS A 37 2.79 24.14 -15.30
CA HIS A 37 2.71 25.07 -16.42
C HIS A 37 1.72 24.60 -17.50
N LEU A 38 1.74 23.31 -17.86
CA LEU A 38 0.79 22.73 -18.82
C LEU A 38 -0.65 22.77 -18.31
N GLN A 39 -0.87 22.52 -17.02
CA GLN A 39 -2.21 22.64 -16.40
C GLN A 39 -2.73 24.08 -16.51
N ASN A 40 -1.90 25.08 -16.19
CA ASN A 40 -2.26 26.49 -16.34
C ASN A 40 -2.59 26.84 -17.81
N GLN A 41 -1.81 26.34 -18.77
CA GLN A 41 -2.09 26.54 -20.19
C GLN A 41 -3.41 25.87 -20.62
N MET A 42 -3.72 24.69 -20.09
CA MET A 42 -5.00 24.02 -20.35
C MET A 42 -6.19 24.85 -19.82
N GLU A 43 -6.09 25.39 -18.61
CA GLU A 43 -7.11 26.27 -18.04
C GLU A 43 -7.31 27.54 -18.87
N GLU A 44 -6.22 28.16 -19.33
CA GLU A 44 -6.28 29.33 -20.19
C GLU A 44 -7.02 29.02 -21.50
N GLN A 45 -6.67 27.91 -22.16
CA GLN A 45 -7.35 27.50 -23.39
C GLN A 45 -8.82 27.13 -23.16
N ASP A 46 -9.15 26.56 -21.99
CA ASP A 46 -10.55 26.27 -21.62
C ASP A 46 -11.36 27.57 -21.46
N LYS A 47 -10.80 28.56 -20.75
CA LYS A 47 -11.41 29.90 -20.60
C LYS A 47 -11.61 30.58 -21.96
N LEU A 48 -10.60 30.54 -22.84
CA LEU A 48 -10.70 31.08 -24.20
C LEU A 48 -11.76 30.38 -25.05
N ALA A 49 -11.85 29.05 -24.95
CA ALA A 49 -12.87 28.27 -25.65
C ALA A 49 -14.29 28.65 -25.19
N ARG A 50 -14.51 28.69 -23.87
CA ARG A 50 -15.80 29.09 -23.27
C ARG A 50 -16.20 30.52 -23.67
N GLY A 51 -15.26 31.45 -23.62
CA GLY A 51 -15.50 32.85 -24.01
C GLY A 51 -15.83 33.05 -25.49
N SER A 52 -15.37 32.13 -26.35
CA SER A 52 -15.56 32.20 -27.80
C SER A 52 -16.73 31.35 -28.31
N ILE A 53 -17.37 30.52 -27.47
CA ILE A 53 -18.30 29.47 -27.93
C ILE A 53 -19.54 30.01 -28.64
N THR A 54 -20.06 31.16 -28.20
CA THR A 54 -21.24 31.81 -28.79
C THR A 54 -20.89 32.84 -29.89
N LYS A 55 -19.64 33.33 -29.91
CA LYS A 55 -19.21 34.43 -30.79
C LYS A 55 -18.43 33.95 -32.01
N ASN A 56 -17.56 32.96 -31.83
CA ASN A 56 -16.67 32.47 -32.87
C ASN A 56 -16.34 30.99 -32.65
N LYS A 57 -17.14 30.13 -33.29
CA LYS A 57 -17.00 28.67 -33.22
C LYS A 57 -15.62 28.17 -33.67
N THR A 58 -15.00 28.81 -34.66
CA THR A 58 -13.67 28.43 -35.17
C THR A 58 -12.57 28.73 -34.14
N ALA A 59 -12.65 29.88 -33.48
CA ALA A 59 -11.73 30.24 -32.40
C ALA A 59 -11.89 29.29 -31.21
N ALA A 60 -13.12 28.97 -30.81
CA ALA A 60 -13.40 28.01 -29.74
C ALA A 60 -12.83 26.62 -30.05
N LYS A 61 -13.06 26.11 -31.28
CA LYS A 61 -12.51 24.82 -31.72
C LYS A 61 -10.97 24.80 -31.71
N THR A 62 -10.34 25.91 -32.08
CA THR A 62 -8.87 26.03 -32.07
C THR A 62 -8.30 26.00 -30.65
N ALA A 63 -8.94 26.72 -29.72
CA ALA A 63 -8.56 26.71 -28.31
C ALA A 63 -8.72 25.29 -27.70
N LEU A 64 -9.82 24.60 -27.97
CA LEU A 64 -10.02 23.21 -27.54
C LEU A 64 -8.96 22.26 -28.11
N LYS A 65 -8.56 22.43 -29.37
CA LYS A 65 -7.48 21.63 -29.98
C LYS A 65 -6.15 21.84 -29.26
N LYS A 66 -5.82 23.08 -28.91
CA LYS A 66 -4.61 23.40 -28.12
C LYS A 66 -4.68 22.77 -26.72
N LYS A 67 -5.81 22.94 -26.01
CA LYS A 67 -6.05 22.27 -24.72
C LYS A 67 -5.80 20.76 -24.82
N LYS A 68 -6.37 20.10 -25.82
CA LYS A 68 -6.19 18.65 -26.02
C LYS A 68 -4.75 18.26 -26.30
N THR A 69 -3.98 19.14 -26.96
CA THR A 69 -2.56 18.93 -27.22
C THR A 69 -1.76 19.01 -25.92
N TYR A 70 -2.07 19.97 -25.05
CA TYR A 70 -1.46 20.07 -23.72
C TYR A 70 -1.83 18.89 -22.82
N GLU A 71 -3.05 18.37 -22.88
CA GLU A 71 -3.45 17.14 -22.18
C GLU A 71 -2.57 15.95 -22.58
N VAL A 72 -2.33 15.76 -23.89
CA VAL A 72 -1.44 14.68 -24.36
C VAL A 72 0.00 14.88 -23.89
N GLN A 73 0.48 16.13 -23.83
CA GLN A 73 1.80 16.43 -23.29
C GLN A 73 1.86 16.18 -21.77
N LEU A 74 0.81 16.53 -21.04
CA LEU A 74 0.70 16.31 -19.60
C LEU A 74 0.80 14.84 -19.25
N VAL A 75 0.08 13.97 -19.95
CA VAL A 75 0.16 12.51 -19.76
C VAL A 75 1.59 12.00 -19.94
N LYS A 76 2.33 12.51 -20.94
CA LYS A 76 3.74 12.14 -21.14
C LYS A 76 4.64 12.60 -20.00
N ILE A 77 4.41 13.81 -19.46
CA ILE A 77 5.18 14.33 -18.34
C ILE A 77 4.92 13.51 -17.07
N LEU A 78 3.67 13.13 -16.81
CA LEU A 78 3.32 12.27 -15.68
C LEU A 78 4.02 10.91 -15.78
N ALA A 79 3.95 10.25 -16.94
CA ALA A 79 4.67 8.99 -17.15
C ALA A 79 6.20 9.11 -16.98
N GLN A 80 6.79 10.27 -17.34
CA GLN A 80 8.21 10.54 -17.10
C GLN A 80 8.52 10.72 -15.61
N ILE A 81 7.65 11.41 -14.86
CA ILE A 81 7.79 11.56 -13.41
C ILE A 81 7.75 10.18 -12.74
N ASP A 82 6.72 9.37 -13.02
CA ASP A 82 6.55 8.03 -12.45
C ASP A 82 7.78 7.13 -12.70
N SER A 83 8.31 7.19 -13.92
CA SER A 83 9.50 6.41 -14.29
C SER A 83 10.75 6.86 -13.52
N LEU A 84 10.93 8.17 -13.29
CA LEU A 84 12.07 8.68 -12.55
C LEU A 84 11.93 8.44 -11.05
N GLU A 85 10.72 8.51 -10.50
CA GLU A 85 10.44 8.18 -9.11
C GLU A 85 10.70 6.70 -8.83
N THR A 86 10.24 5.81 -9.71
CA THR A 86 10.54 4.37 -9.63
C THR A 86 12.05 4.10 -9.65
N GLN A 87 12.80 4.82 -10.51
CA GLN A 87 14.25 4.70 -10.57
C GLN A 87 14.93 5.24 -9.30
N LEU A 88 14.44 6.37 -8.76
CA LEU A 88 14.94 6.95 -7.52
C LEU A 88 14.77 5.97 -6.35
N THR A 89 13.57 5.42 -6.16
CA THR A 89 13.30 4.41 -5.12
C THR A 89 14.17 3.16 -5.31
N SER A 90 14.35 2.71 -6.55
CA SER A 90 15.21 1.56 -6.85
C SER A 90 16.68 1.81 -6.44
N ILE A 91 17.21 3.02 -6.68
CA ILE A 91 18.57 3.39 -6.27
C ILE A 91 18.68 3.50 -4.75
N GLU A 92 17.66 4.06 -4.08
CA GLU A 92 17.63 4.15 -2.61
C GLU A 92 17.61 2.76 -1.97
N ASN A 93 16.80 1.83 -2.49
CA ASN A 93 16.76 0.43 -2.05
C ASN A 93 18.10 -0.28 -2.32
N ALA A 94 18.70 -0.09 -3.50
CA ALA A 94 20.00 -0.67 -3.82
C ALA A 94 21.10 -0.18 -2.86
N ASN A 95 21.04 1.09 -2.43
CA ASN A 95 21.98 1.64 -1.46
C ASN A 95 21.78 1.04 -0.06
N LEU A 96 20.53 0.86 0.37
CA LEU A 96 20.23 0.15 1.63
C LEU A 96 20.74 -1.30 1.61
N ASN A 97 20.46 -2.04 0.53
CA ASN A 97 20.95 -3.41 0.35
C ASN A 97 22.49 -3.48 0.37
N LEU A 98 23.17 -2.50 -0.23
CA LEU A 98 24.63 -2.41 -0.20
C LEU A 98 25.15 -2.25 1.24
N GLU A 99 24.52 -1.41 2.07
CA GLU A 99 24.92 -1.24 3.48
C GLU A 99 24.64 -2.52 4.30
N THR A 100 23.50 -3.18 4.09
CA THR A 100 23.21 -4.49 4.71
C THR A 100 24.29 -5.52 4.34
N MET A 101 24.66 -5.61 3.07
CA MET A 101 25.71 -6.51 2.61
C MET A 101 27.07 -6.19 3.23
N LYS A 102 27.40 -4.91 3.45
CA LYS A 102 28.63 -4.51 4.14
C LYS A 102 28.61 -4.95 5.60
N ALA A 103 27.49 -4.77 6.31
CA ALA A 103 27.33 -5.23 7.68
C ALA A 103 27.46 -6.76 7.78
N MET A 104 26.79 -7.50 6.88
CA MET A 104 26.92 -8.97 6.79
C MET A 104 28.37 -9.39 6.55
N LYS A 105 29.09 -8.71 5.65
CA LYS A 105 30.51 -8.99 5.40
C LYS A 105 31.39 -8.73 6.62
N GLN A 106 31.11 -7.67 7.38
CA GLN A 106 31.82 -7.40 8.63
C GLN A 106 31.52 -8.47 9.69
N GLY A 107 30.26 -8.86 9.85
CA GLY A 107 29.84 -9.96 10.72
C GLY A 107 30.52 -11.27 10.34
N ALA A 108 30.52 -11.64 9.05
CA ALA A 108 31.22 -12.82 8.54
C ALA A 108 32.74 -12.78 8.82
N LYS A 109 33.37 -11.60 8.72
CA LYS A 109 34.78 -11.43 9.08
C LYS A 109 35.01 -11.62 10.59
N ALA A 110 34.15 -11.05 11.43
CA ALA A 110 34.23 -11.22 12.88
C ALA A 110 34.04 -12.70 13.27
N MET A 111 33.02 -13.36 12.71
CA MET A 111 32.80 -14.80 12.88
C MET A 111 34.00 -15.63 12.43
N LYS A 112 34.62 -15.28 11.30
CA LYS A 112 35.86 -15.93 10.83
C LYS A 112 37.04 -15.72 11.77
N GLN A 113 37.12 -14.57 12.46
CA GLN A 113 38.17 -14.34 13.45
C GLN A 113 37.90 -15.13 14.73
N ILE A 114 36.66 -15.09 15.23
CA ILE A 114 36.23 -15.89 16.39
C ILE A 114 36.53 -17.37 16.12
N HIS A 115 36.04 -17.93 15.00
CA HIS A 115 36.28 -19.33 14.62
C HIS A 115 37.69 -19.62 14.12
N GLY A 116 38.42 -18.61 13.65
CA GLY A 116 39.81 -18.76 13.19
C GLY A 116 40.81 -18.88 14.34
N ASP A 117 40.46 -18.38 15.53
CA ASP A 117 41.23 -18.60 16.76
C ASP A 117 40.92 -19.97 17.41
N PHE A 118 39.81 -20.62 16.99
CA PHE A 118 39.51 -22.03 17.26
C PHE A 118 40.16 -22.91 16.18
N ASP A 119 41.48 -23.07 16.27
CA ASP A 119 42.20 -24.08 15.48
C ASP A 119 41.57 -25.47 15.73
N VAL A 120 41.48 -26.33 14.71
CA VAL A 120 40.80 -27.65 14.82
C VAL A 120 41.36 -28.47 15.99
N ASP A 121 42.66 -28.33 16.26
CA ASP A 121 43.34 -28.98 17.37
C ASP A 121 42.85 -28.52 18.76
N LYS A 122 42.40 -27.27 18.91
CA LYS A 122 41.77 -26.79 20.16
C LYS A 122 40.33 -27.25 20.28
N VAL A 123 39.63 -27.41 19.15
CA VAL A 123 38.26 -27.94 19.15
C VAL A 123 38.27 -29.40 19.61
N ASP A 124 39.23 -30.22 19.17
CA ASP A 124 39.38 -31.60 19.66
C ASP A 124 39.68 -31.64 21.16
N SER A 125 40.60 -30.81 21.66
CA SER A 125 40.90 -30.71 23.10
C SER A 125 39.68 -30.27 23.92
N THR A 126 38.91 -29.29 23.44
CA THR A 126 37.68 -28.85 24.11
C THR A 126 36.57 -29.90 24.00
N MET A 127 36.49 -30.67 22.91
CA MET A 127 35.52 -31.77 22.79
C MET A 127 35.85 -32.94 23.72
N ASP A 128 37.12 -33.20 23.98
CA ASP A 128 37.54 -34.18 25.00
C ASP A 128 37.22 -33.70 26.43
N GLU A 129 37.47 -32.42 26.74
CA GLU A 129 37.04 -31.81 28.00
C GLU A 129 35.50 -31.79 28.14
N ILE A 130 34.76 -31.54 27.05
CA ILE A 130 33.30 -31.60 27.03
C ILE A 130 32.81 -33.03 27.28
N ARG A 131 33.42 -34.06 26.68
CA ARG A 131 33.05 -35.46 26.95
C ARG A 131 33.23 -35.79 28.43
N GLU A 132 34.34 -35.38 29.03
CA GLU A 132 34.61 -35.58 30.46
C GLU A 132 33.60 -34.80 31.34
N GLN A 133 33.21 -33.59 30.94
CA GLN A 133 32.19 -32.80 31.64
C GLN A 133 30.76 -33.30 31.41
N VAL A 134 30.46 -33.91 30.26
CA VAL A 134 29.17 -34.54 29.97
C VAL A 134 29.04 -35.82 30.78
N GLU A 135 30.08 -36.64 30.89
CA GLU A 135 30.10 -37.80 31.79
C GLU A 135 29.90 -37.37 33.26
N LEU A 136 30.58 -36.30 33.70
CA LEU A 136 30.37 -35.71 35.02
C LEU A 136 28.95 -35.13 35.19
N GLY A 137 28.42 -34.51 34.14
CA GLY A 137 27.07 -33.95 34.08
C GLY A 137 25.98 -35.02 34.12
N GLU A 138 26.20 -36.17 33.48
CA GLU A 138 25.35 -37.36 33.58
C GLU A 138 25.43 -37.97 34.99
N GLU A 139 26.60 -38.01 35.62
CA GLU A 139 26.77 -38.47 37.01
C GLU A 139 26.07 -37.52 38.01
N ILE A 140 26.16 -36.20 37.80
CA ILE A 140 25.46 -35.18 38.58
C ILE A 140 23.96 -35.23 38.29
N SER A 141 23.56 -35.38 37.04
CA SER A 141 22.17 -35.53 36.64
C SER A 141 21.59 -36.79 37.30
N ASP A 142 22.25 -37.94 37.27
CA ASP A 142 21.79 -39.15 37.99
C ASP A 142 21.74 -38.95 39.52
N ALA A 143 22.64 -38.13 40.09
CA ALA A 143 22.63 -37.79 41.51
C ALA A 143 21.49 -36.82 41.90
N ILE A 144 21.15 -35.87 41.02
CA ILE A 144 20.10 -34.84 41.22
C ILE A 144 18.72 -35.35 40.76
N SER A 145 18.67 -36.25 39.78
CA SER A 145 17.45 -36.88 39.24
C SER A 145 16.82 -37.88 40.19
N ARG A 146 17.36 -38.03 41.41
CA ARG A 146 16.57 -38.53 42.54
C ARG A 146 15.41 -37.56 42.75
N PRO A 147 14.18 -37.88 42.34
CA PRO A 147 13.18 -36.85 42.12
C PRO A 147 12.77 -36.21 43.44
N LEU A 148 13.07 -34.92 43.60
CA LEU A 148 12.29 -34.02 44.45
C LEU A 148 11.40 -33.20 43.53
N GLY A 149 10.29 -33.82 43.12
CA GLY A 149 9.13 -33.17 42.51
C GLY A 149 9.38 -32.50 41.17
N THR A 150 9.05 -33.19 40.08
CA THR A 150 8.71 -32.53 38.81
C THR A 150 7.49 -31.65 39.05
N GLN A 151 7.68 -30.33 39.02
CA GLN A 151 6.58 -29.38 38.93
C GLN A 151 6.17 -29.34 37.46
N GLU A 152 5.23 -30.23 37.13
CA GLU A 152 4.58 -30.26 35.82
C GLU A 152 3.86 -28.92 35.62
N VAL A 153 4.04 -28.34 34.43
CA VAL A 153 3.31 -27.14 34.03
C VAL A 153 1.84 -27.54 33.95
N ASP A 154 0.99 -26.81 34.67
CA ASP A 154 -0.44 -27.09 34.70
C ASP A 154 -1.04 -26.64 33.36
N GLU A 155 -1.40 -27.60 32.51
CA GLU A 155 -1.99 -27.33 31.20
C GLU A 155 -3.33 -26.59 31.34
N ASP A 156 -4.02 -26.71 32.48
CA ASP A 156 -5.27 -26.00 32.76
C ASP A 156 -5.04 -24.49 32.98
N GLU A 157 -3.93 -24.10 33.63
CA GLU A 157 -3.55 -22.69 33.81
C GLU A 157 -3.21 -22.01 32.47
N LEU A 158 -2.61 -22.78 31.55
CA LEU A 158 -2.31 -22.30 30.19
C LEU A 158 -3.54 -22.17 29.30
N GLU A 159 -4.53 -23.05 29.46
CA GLU A 159 -5.79 -22.98 28.71
C GLU A 159 -6.64 -21.78 29.17
N ASP A 160 -6.68 -21.50 30.48
CA ASP A 160 -7.36 -20.31 31.03
C ASP A 160 -6.72 -19.01 30.51
N GLU A 161 -5.39 -18.92 30.48
CA GLU A 161 -4.68 -17.75 29.91
C GLU A 161 -4.96 -17.60 28.40
N LEU A 162 -5.07 -18.72 27.67
CA LEU A 162 -5.40 -18.73 26.25
C LEU A 162 -6.84 -18.25 25.99
N GLU A 163 -7.80 -18.63 26.82
CA GLU A 163 -9.21 -18.22 26.70
C GLU A 163 -9.39 -16.71 26.93
N GLU A 164 -8.67 -16.14 27.89
CA GLU A 164 -8.71 -14.71 28.18
C GLU A 164 -8.22 -13.86 26.99
N LEU A 165 -7.14 -14.28 26.34
CA LEU A 165 -6.59 -13.62 25.14
C LEU A 165 -7.57 -13.64 23.94
N GLN A 166 -8.30 -14.75 23.76
CA GLN A 166 -9.29 -14.88 22.67
C GLN A 166 -10.49 -13.95 22.88
N GLN A 167 -10.97 -13.82 24.11
CA GLN A 167 -12.09 -12.94 24.44
C GLN A 167 -11.72 -11.47 24.25
N GLU A 168 -10.48 -11.08 24.56
CA GLU A 168 -9.99 -9.73 24.33
C GLU A 168 -9.98 -9.36 22.83
N GLU A 169 -9.57 -10.29 21.94
CA GLU A 169 -9.58 -10.09 20.49
C GLU A 169 -11.01 -9.93 19.93
N LEU A 170 -11.96 -10.72 20.43
CA LEU A 170 -13.37 -10.65 20.01
C LEU A 170 -14.03 -9.33 20.43
N ASN A 171 -13.75 -8.86 21.65
CA ASN A 171 -14.27 -7.59 22.14
C ASN A 171 -13.75 -6.41 21.30
N ASN A 172 -12.47 -6.46 20.90
CA ASN A 172 -11.87 -5.45 20.02
C ASN A 172 -12.56 -5.39 18.65
N LYS A 173 -12.90 -6.54 18.06
CA LYS A 173 -13.63 -6.60 16.77
C LYS A 173 -15.07 -6.09 16.87
N LEU A 174 -15.75 -6.30 18.00
CA LEU A 174 -17.14 -5.87 18.19
C LEU A 174 -17.24 -4.34 18.36
N LEU A 175 -16.28 -3.73 19.05
CA LEU A 175 -16.17 -2.26 19.20
C LEU A 175 -16.01 -1.54 17.85
N GLU A 176 -15.48 -2.22 16.83
CA GLU A 176 -15.27 -1.65 15.49
C GLU A 176 -16.57 -1.62 14.63
N THR A 177 -17.62 -2.36 15.01
CA THR A 177 -18.82 -2.57 14.15
C THR A 177 -20.14 -1.99 14.67
N GLY A 178 -20.15 -1.33 15.84
CA GLY A 178 -21.39 -0.95 16.52
C GLY A 178 -21.65 0.55 16.69
N SER A 179 -22.12 1.25 15.66
CA SER A 179 -22.90 2.49 15.85
C SER A 179 -23.59 2.99 14.57
N GLU A 180 -24.86 2.63 14.35
CA GLU A 180 -25.89 3.57 13.84
C GLU A 180 -27.30 3.14 14.32
N PRO A 181 -28.11 4.05 14.90
CA PRO A 181 -29.46 3.73 15.40
C PRO A 181 -30.57 3.92 14.34
N ILE A 182 -31.44 2.91 14.27
CA ILE A 182 -32.65 2.81 13.43
C ILE A 182 -33.68 3.88 13.82
N LYS A 183 -34.27 4.58 12.83
CA LYS A 183 -35.44 5.47 13.03
C LYS A 183 -36.65 4.98 12.22
N ASP A 184 -37.72 4.66 12.94
CA ASP A 184 -39.02 4.19 12.45
C ASP A 184 -40.07 5.34 12.31
N PRO A 185 -41.26 5.12 11.70
CA PRO A 185 -41.79 5.93 10.59
C PRO A 185 -42.98 6.89 10.87
N ILE A 186 -43.12 7.86 9.95
CA ILE A 186 -44.32 8.50 9.35
C ILE A 186 -45.53 8.86 10.26
N THR A 187 -45.84 10.16 10.35
CA THR A 187 -47.19 10.66 10.74
C THR A 187 -47.82 11.52 9.64
N HIS A 188 -49.06 11.17 9.28
CA HIS A 188 -49.93 11.76 8.27
C HIS A 188 -50.36 13.21 8.53
N LYS A 189 -50.45 14.04 7.47
CA LYS A 189 -51.56 15.00 7.24
C LYS A 189 -51.74 15.33 5.73
N MET A 190 -52.88 14.93 5.16
CA MET A 190 -53.53 15.55 3.96
C MET A 190 -54.25 16.85 4.41
N PRO A 191 -54.62 17.86 3.56
CA PRO A 191 -55.40 17.74 2.30
C PRO A 191 -54.95 18.74 1.17
N ASP A 192 -55.41 18.63 -0.08
CA ASP A 192 -56.63 19.30 -0.58
C ASP A 192 -57.06 18.74 -1.95
N VAL A 193 -58.37 18.51 -2.09
CA VAL A 193 -59.07 17.92 -3.23
C VAL A 193 -59.84 19.02 -3.94
N SER A 194 -59.30 19.55 -5.03
CA SER A 194 -60.06 20.41 -5.96
C SER A 194 -59.39 20.52 -7.33
N ARG A 195 -59.63 19.51 -8.17
CA ARG A 195 -60.02 19.63 -9.60
C ARG A 195 -59.84 18.28 -10.31
N LEU A 196 -60.96 17.66 -10.66
CA LEU A 196 -61.06 16.82 -11.85
C LEU A 196 -61.87 17.61 -12.90
N PRO A 197 -61.59 17.38 -14.18
CA PRO A 197 -62.59 16.62 -14.92
C PRO A 197 -62.01 15.42 -15.66
N GLN A 198 -62.86 14.40 -15.72
CA GLN A 198 -62.71 13.12 -16.40
C GLN A 198 -62.56 13.27 -17.91
N VAL A 199 -62.07 12.22 -18.61
CA VAL A 199 -62.75 11.56 -19.76
C VAL A 199 -61.80 10.62 -20.54
N TRP A 200 -62.22 9.34 -20.62
CA TRP A 200 -61.95 8.27 -21.62
C TRP A 200 -60.67 7.43 -21.53
N SER A 201 -60.61 6.12 -21.84
CA SER A 201 -61.54 4.97 -22.02
C SER A 201 -60.65 3.74 -22.25
N LYS A 202 -60.98 2.56 -21.68
CA LYS A 202 -60.33 1.24 -21.95
C LYS A 202 -60.96 0.59 -23.20
N PRO A 203 -60.29 -0.30 -23.96
CA PRO A 203 -60.14 -1.74 -23.59
C PRO A 203 -58.72 -2.32 -23.91
N GLU A 204 -58.10 -3.16 -23.07
CA GLU A 204 -58.23 -4.64 -22.94
C GLU A 204 -57.38 -5.46 -23.94
N ASN A 205 -56.28 -6.07 -23.45
CA ASN A 205 -55.83 -7.48 -23.61
C ASN A 205 -54.32 -7.56 -23.29
N GLN A 206 -53.91 -8.20 -22.18
CA GLN A 206 -53.53 -9.61 -22.04
C GLN A 206 -52.01 -9.82 -21.98
N VAL A 207 -51.60 -10.40 -20.84
CA VAL A 207 -50.57 -11.44 -20.67
C VAL A 207 -49.11 -11.00 -20.43
N SER A 208 -48.66 -11.37 -19.22
CA SER A 208 -47.32 -11.84 -18.81
C SER A 208 -46.18 -10.81 -18.67
N GLN A 209 -45.68 -10.62 -17.44
CA GLN A 209 -44.46 -11.24 -16.89
C GLN A 209 -43.97 -10.42 -15.68
N GLY A 210 -44.20 -10.91 -14.46
CA GLY A 210 -43.66 -10.34 -13.22
C GLY A 210 -42.25 -10.85 -12.95
N LYS A 211 -41.26 -10.37 -13.70
CA LYS A 211 -39.84 -10.64 -13.44
C LYS A 211 -38.90 -9.42 -13.57
N ASP A 212 -39.36 -8.32 -14.14
CA ASP A 212 -38.49 -7.17 -14.42
C ASP A 212 -38.57 -6.05 -13.35
N GLU A 213 -39.62 -6.02 -12.51
CA GLU A 213 -39.78 -4.95 -11.50
C GLU A 213 -38.85 -5.08 -10.27
N ILE A 214 -38.22 -6.24 -10.04
CA ILE A 214 -37.29 -6.44 -8.91
C ILE A 214 -35.88 -5.98 -9.28
N GLU A 215 -35.44 -6.16 -10.54
CA GLU A 215 -34.11 -5.71 -10.98
C GLU A 215 -33.99 -4.18 -11.00
N ASP A 216 -35.08 -3.47 -11.29
CA ASP A 216 -35.11 -2.00 -11.34
C ASP A 216 -34.99 -1.35 -9.95
N GLU A 217 -35.53 -1.97 -8.89
CA GLU A 217 -35.39 -1.47 -7.51
C GLU A 217 -33.95 -1.66 -6.97
N ASP A 218 -33.32 -2.78 -7.29
CA ASP A 218 -31.93 -3.08 -6.87
C ASP A 218 -30.91 -2.16 -7.57
N GLU A 219 -31.11 -1.86 -8.86
CA GLU A 219 -30.21 -0.93 -9.59
C GLU A 219 -30.39 0.53 -9.14
N ALA A 220 -31.61 0.91 -8.74
CA ALA A 220 -31.89 2.23 -8.17
C ALA A 220 -31.24 2.39 -6.78
N ALA A 221 -31.29 1.35 -5.94
CA ALA A 221 -30.63 1.35 -4.63
C ALA A 221 -29.09 1.47 -4.76
N LEU A 222 -28.49 0.81 -5.76
CA LEU A 222 -27.05 0.90 -6.03
C LEU A 222 -26.61 2.30 -6.50
N ARG A 223 -27.43 2.99 -7.31
CA ARG A 223 -27.13 4.37 -7.74
C ARG A 223 -27.25 5.38 -6.60
N ALA A 224 -28.25 5.23 -5.73
CA ALA A 224 -28.39 6.09 -4.56
C ALA A 224 -27.18 5.95 -3.60
N LEU A 225 -26.67 4.73 -3.43
CA LEU A 225 -25.51 4.45 -2.57
C LEU A 225 -24.19 4.98 -3.20
N GLN A 226 -24.10 5.03 -4.53
CA GLN A 226 -22.99 5.66 -5.25
C GLN A 226 -23.02 7.20 -5.20
N GLU A 227 -24.21 7.80 -5.20
CA GLU A 227 -24.38 9.26 -5.00
C GLU A 227 -24.05 9.69 -3.56
N GLU A 228 -24.42 8.89 -2.56
CA GLU A 228 -24.14 9.17 -1.14
C GLU A 228 -22.65 9.05 -0.78
N MET A 229 -21.93 8.12 -1.42
CA MET A 229 -20.48 7.97 -1.28
C MET A 229 -19.66 8.98 -2.10
N GLY A 230 -20.32 9.96 -2.73
CA GLY A 230 -19.69 11.15 -3.27
C GLY A 230 -18.71 10.89 -4.42
N MET A 231 -19.00 9.92 -5.30
CA MET A 231 -18.25 9.72 -6.54
C MET A 231 -19.14 9.92 -7.77
N VAL A 232 -19.38 11.18 -8.17
CA VAL A 232 -19.20 11.71 -9.54
C VAL A 232 -18.90 13.20 -9.47
#